data_AF-A0A964XJ93-F1
#
_entry.id   AF-A0A964XJ93-F1
#
_cell.length_a   1.000
_cell.length_b   1.000
_cell.length_c   1.000
_cell.angle_alpha   90.00
_cell.angle_beta   90.00
_cell.angle_gamma   90.00
#
_symmetry.space_group_name_H-M   'P 1'
#
loop_
_entity.id
_entity.type
_entity.pdbx_description
1 polymer ?
#
loop_
_entity_poly.entity_id
_entity_poly.type
_entity_poly.pdbx_seq_one_letter_code
_entity_poly.pdbx_strand_id
1 'polypeptide(L)'
;MRLYLDIDGTLIHEELGERWGQPAAGLADLIRATSAFPVSWLTTHCMDGDPTRARELVQPHLPEELHPLVERIEPTRWSTFKTEALDPTEPFIWFDNDVSDVEWDILSGLPEDRRAIEVDLVKHPVQLIELTRTLHELSDTDPAYARVSL
;
A
#
# COMPACT_ATOMS: atom_id res chain seq x y z
N MET A 1 -8.68 10.43 3.90
CA MET A 1 -7.69 9.79 3.04
C MET A 1 -7.37 8.41 3.57
N ARG A 2 -7.60 7.38 2.75
CA ARG A 2 -7.23 5.99 3.00
C ARG A 2 -6.04 5.58 2.14
N LEU A 3 -5.23 4.64 2.64
CA LEU A 3 -4.17 4.00 1.87
C LEU A 3 -4.59 2.58 1.48
N TYR A 4 -4.33 2.20 0.23
CA TYR A 4 -4.49 0.84 -0.28
C TYR A 4 -3.14 0.30 -0.69
N LEU A 5 -2.78 -0.90 -0.20
CA LEU A 5 -1.46 -1.51 -0.42
C LEU A 5 -1.58 -2.82 -1.19
N ASP A 6 -0.94 -2.88 -2.35
CA ASP A 6 -0.57 -4.17 -2.95
C ASP A 6 0.72 -4.75 -2.31
N ILE A 7 1.15 -5.97 -2.69
CA ILE A 7 2.27 -6.68 -2.07
C ILE A 7 3.34 -7.04 -3.09
N ASP A 8 3.04 -7.95 -4.01
CA ASP A 8 4.02 -8.44 -4.99
C ASP A 8 4.38 -7.28 -5.93
N GLY A 9 5.66 -7.10 -6.23
CA GLY A 9 6.16 -5.96 -7.02
C GLY A 9 6.05 -4.58 -6.38
N THR A 10 5.28 -4.44 -5.30
CA THR A 10 5.01 -3.18 -4.60
C THR A 10 5.78 -3.07 -3.28
N LEU A 11 5.54 -4.00 -2.35
CA LEU A 11 6.20 -4.07 -1.04
C LEU A 11 7.33 -5.10 -1.01
N ILE A 12 7.18 -6.15 -1.81
CA ILE A 12 8.10 -7.27 -1.94
C ILE A 12 8.42 -7.41 -3.43
N HIS A 13 9.68 -7.59 -3.76
CA HIS A 13 10.12 -7.78 -5.14
C HIS A 13 9.51 -9.04 -5.77
N GLU A 14 8.86 -8.89 -6.93
CA GLU A 14 8.33 -9.99 -7.75
C GLU A 14 9.06 -10.13 -9.09
N GLU A 15 10.08 -9.33 -9.37
CA GLU A 15 10.86 -9.55 -10.58
C GLU A 15 11.69 -10.83 -10.46
N LEU A 16 11.76 -11.63 -11.52
CA LEU A 16 12.61 -12.82 -11.54
C LEU A 16 14.08 -12.40 -11.41
N GLY A 17 14.76 -12.89 -10.36
CA GLY A 17 16.16 -12.59 -10.12
C GLY A 17 16.56 -12.76 -8.65
N GLU A 18 17.72 -12.23 -8.29
CA GLU A 18 18.26 -12.33 -6.92
C GLU A 18 17.40 -11.63 -5.85
N ARG A 19 16.57 -10.68 -6.27
CA ARG A 19 15.66 -9.94 -5.39
C ARG A 19 14.29 -10.58 -5.23
N TRP A 20 13.94 -11.60 -6.01
CA TRP A 20 12.63 -12.25 -5.90
C TRP A 20 12.31 -12.63 -4.44
N GLY A 21 11.17 -12.18 -3.93
CA GLY A 21 10.72 -12.40 -2.56
C GLY A 21 11.50 -11.64 -1.48
N GLN A 22 12.37 -10.71 -1.85
CA GLN A 22 13.04 -9.81 -0.92
C GLN A 22 12.20 -8.55 -0.66
N PRO A 23 12.26 -7.95 0.52
CA PRO A 23 11.53 -6.72 0.80
C PRO A 23 12.11 -5.56 0.00
N ALA A 24 11.24 -4.68 -0.48
CA ALA A 24 11.64 -3.44 -1.09
C ALA A 24 12.39 -2.55 -0.08
N ALA A 25 13.39 -1.80 -0.56
CA ALA A 25 14.14 -0.88 0.30
C ALA A 25 13.20 0.17 0.90
N GLY A 26 13.14 0.23 2.24
CA GLY A 26 12.26 1.14 2.97
C GLY A 26 10.94 0.54 3.45
N LEU A 27 10.68 -0.76 3.24
CA LEU A 27 9.43 -1.42 3.67
C LEU A 27 9.06 -1.13 5.13
N ALA A 28 9.99 -1.28 6.07
CA ALA A 28 9.73 -1.03 7.48
C ALA A 28 9.33 0.42 7.78
N ASP A 29 9.95 1.40 7.10
CA ASP A 29 9.65 2.82 7.30
C ASP A 29 8.32 3.20 6.66
N LEU A 30 7.98 2.60 5.51
CA LEU A 30 6.67 2.76 4.90
C LEU A 30 5.57 2.23 5.83
N ILE A 31 5.72 1.02 6.38
CA ILE A 31 4.76 0.41 7.32
C ILE A 31 4.61 1.26 8.59
N ARG A 32 5.67 1.90 9.08
CA ARG A 32 5.55 2.89 10.17
C ARG A 32 4.77 4.11 9.73
N ALA A 33 5.04 4.66 8.55
CA ALA A 33 4.36 5.85 8.04
C ALA A 33 2.87 5.63 7.80
N THR A 34 2.45 4.41 7.46
CA THR A 34 1.02 4.10 7.29
C THR A 34 0.23 4.20 8.60
N SER A 35 0.88 4.25 9.78
CA SER A 35 0.20 4.33 11.08
C SER A 35 -0.63 5.60 11.27
N ALA A 36 -0.39 6.64 10.48
CA ALA A 36 -1.15 7.87 10.50
C ALA A 36 -2.48 7.78 9.73
N PHE A 37 -2.72 6.72 8.96
CA PHE A 37 -3.85 6.61 8.04
C PHE A 37 -4.69 5.34 8.31
N PRO A 38 -5.98 5.33 7.94
CA PRO A 38 -6.67 4.07 7.69
C PRO A 38 -6.02 3.37 6.48
N VAL A 39 -5.80 2.06 6.60
CA VAL A 39 -5.04 1.28 5.61
C VAL A 39 -5.80 0.01 5.29
N SER A 40 -5.84 -0.33 4.00
CA SER A 40 -6.41 -1.57 3.50
C SER A 40 -5.43 -2.33 2.64
N TRP A 41 -5.47 -3.66 2.71
CA TRP A 41 -4.85 -4.50 1.70
C TRP A 41 -5.64 -4.41 0.40
N LEU A 42 -4.97 -4.18 -0.71
CA LEU A 42 -5.55 -4.25 -2.05
C LEU A 42 -4.66 -5.09 -2.95
N THR A 43 -4.60 -6.38 -2.60
CA THR A 43 -3.72 -7.37 -3.18
C THR A 43 -4.50 -8.66 -3.48
N THR A 44 -3.99 -9.48 -4.39
CA THR A 44 -4.55 -10.80 -4.72
C THR A 44 -4.53 -11.74 -3.51
N HIS A 45 -3.56 -11.58 -2.59
CA HIS A 45 -3.46 -12.34 -1.33
C HIS A 45 -4.50 -11.96 -0.27
N CYS A 46 -5.44 -11.08 -0.59
CA CYS A 46 -6.50 -10.65 0.32
C CYS A 46 -7.85 -10.45 -0.40
N MET A 47 -7.98 -10.86 -1.67
CA MET A 47 -9.16 -10.56 -2.48
C MET A 47 -10.47 -11.20 -1.97
N ASP A 48 -10.36 -12.26 -1.16
CA ASP A 48 -11.48 -12.97 -0.55
C ASP A 48 -11.94 -12.36 0.79
N GLY A 49 -11.26 -11.32 1.27
CA GLY A 49 -11.51 -10.71 2.57
C GLY A 49 -10.72 -11.33 3.72
N ASP A 50 -9.79 -12.26 3.46
CA ASP A 50 -8.91 -12.84 4.47
C ASP A 50 -7.50 -12.21 4.41
N PRO A 51 -7.05 -11.50 5.46
CA PRO A 51 -5.73 -10.88 5.49
C PRO A 51 -4.60 -11.85 5.87
N THR A 52 -4.90 -13.12 6.18
CA THR A 52 -3.91 -14.09 6.69
C THR A 52 -2.71 -14.22 5.76
N ARG A 53 -2.96 -14.43 4.45
CA ARG A 53 -1.88 -14.62 3.49
C ARG A 53 -1.03 -13.35 3.30
N ALA A 54 -1.68 -12.19 3.23
CA ALA A 54 -1.00 -10.90 3.18
C ALA A 54 -0.05 -10.69 4.38
N ARG A 55 -0.52 -11.00 5.59
CA ARG A 55 0.29 -10.90 6.83
C ARG A 55 1.48 -11.86 6.80
N GLU A 56 1.26 -13.12 6.42
CA GLU A 56 2.32 -14.13 6.32
C GLU A 56 3.42 -13.77 5.32
N LEU A 57 3.09 -13.00 4.28
CA LEU A 57 4.08 -12.52 3.32
C LEU A 57 4.88 -11.33 3.87
N VAL A 58 4.22 -10.37 4.52
CA VAL A 58 4.85 -9.10 4.90
C VAL A 58 5.57 -9.17 6.25
N GLN A 59 4.98 -9.81 7.27
CA GLN A 59 5.53 -9.84 8.63
C GLN A 59 6.94 -10.44 8.75
N PRO A 60 7.33 -11.51 8.02
CA PRO A 60 8.68 -12.07 8.11
C PRO A 60 9.80 -11.12 7.68
N HIS A 61 9.48 -10.07 6.93
CA HIS A 61 10.44 -9.05 6.50
C HIS A 61 10.53 -7.86 7.46
N LEU A 62 9.76 -7.87 8.54
CA LEU A 62 9.65 -6.77 9.47
C LEU A 62 10.13 -7.17 10.87
N PRO A 63 10.72 -6.23 11.63
CA PRO A 63 10.88 -6.38 13.06
C PRO A 63 9.53 -6.66 13.76
N GLU A 64 9.55 -7.49 14.80
CA GLU A 64 8.34 -7.90 15.53
C GLU A 64 7.55 -6.72 16.09
N GLU A 65 8.20 -5.61 16.45
CA GLU A 65 7.51 -4.41 16.95
C GLU A 65 6.58 -3.75 15.91
N LEU A 66 6.74 -4.08 14.62
CA LEU A 66 5.89 -3.56 13.54
C LEU A 66 4.73 -4.51 13.19
N HIS A 67 4.72 -5.75 13.70
CA HIS A 67 3.65 -6.71 13.41
C HIS A 67 2.26 -6.19 13.77
N PRO A 68 2.04 -5.47 14.90
CA PRO A 68 0.74 -4.88 15.21
C PRO A 68 0.25 -3.86 14.17
N LEU A 69 1.16 -3.18 13.46
CA LEU A 69 0.77 -2.24 12.40
C LEU A 69 0.25 -2.99 11.17
N VAL A 70 0.88 -4.12 10.83
CA VAL A 70 0.45 -5.01 9.73
C VAL A 70 -0.89 -5.67 10.05
N GLU A 71 -1.09 -6.09 11.30
CA GLU A 71 -2.33 -6.72 11.76
C GLU A 71 -3.54 -5.79 11.70
N ARG A 72 -3.33 -4.48 11.89
CA ARG A 72 -4.37 -3.45 11.79
C ARG A 72 -4.83 -3.18 10.35
N ILE A 73 -4.04 -3.55 9.35
CA ILE A 73 -4.42 -3.30 7.95
C ILE A 73 -5.67 -4.10 7.61
N GLU A 74 -6.71 -3.39 7.16
CA GLU A 74 -8.04 -3.95 6.91
C GLU A 74 -8.05 -4.78 5.61
N PRO A 75 -8.69 -5.96 5.59
CA PRO A 75 -8.86 -6.69 4.35
C PRO A 75 -9.83 -5.97 3.41
N THR A 76 -9.68 -6.21 2.10
CA THR A 76 -10.68 -5.81 1.10
C THR A 76 -11.31 -7.04 0.46
N ARG A 77 -12.38 -6.84 -0.32
CA ARG A 77 -12.98 -7.90 -1.10
C ARG A 77 -13.30 -7.39 -2.49
N TRP A 78 -12.86 -8.13 -3.50
CA TRP A 78 -13.09 -7.82 -4.91
C TRP A 78 -13.09 -9.11 -5.72
N SER A 79 -13.68 -9.08 -6.92
CA SER A 79 -13.84 -10.28 -7.76
C SER A 79 -13.06 -10.22 -9.06
N THR A 80 -13.14 -9.09 -9.78
CA THR A 80 -12.53 -8.96 -11.12
C THR A 80 -11.39 -7.97 -11.09
N PHE A 81 -11.67 -6.74 -10.66
CA PHE A 81 -10.69 -5.66 -10.61
C PHE A 81 -10.53 -5.17 -9.17
N LYS A 82 -9.30 -4.80 -8.79
CA LYS A 82 -9.00 -4.24 -7.47
C LYS A 82 -9.79 -2.95 -7.24
N THR A 83 -10.05 -2.18 -8.30
CA THR A 83 -10.87 -0.95 -8.23
C THR A 83 -12.29 -1.17 -7.69
N GLU A 84 -12.82 -2.40 -7.69
CA GLU A 84 -14.12 -2.72 -7.06
C GLU A 84 -14.12 -2.48 -5.54
N ALA A 85 -12.95 -2.55 -4.90
CA ALA A 85 -12.80 -2.37 -3.46
C ALA A 85 -12.43 -0.93 -3.05
N LEU A 86 -12.18 -0.04 -4.02
CA LEU A 86 -11.90 1.36 -3.75
C LEU A 86 -13.18 2.10 -3.38
N ASP A 87 -13.15 2.93 -2.34
CA ASP A 87 -14.27 3.81 -2.01
C ASP A 87 -14.15 5.13 -2.79
N PRO A 88 -15.01 5.39 -3.80
CA PRO A 88 -14.93 6.60 -4.59
C PRO A 88 -15.45 7.84 -3.83
N THR A 89 -15.99 7.69 -2.62
CA THR A 89 -16.57 8.79 -1.85
C THR A 89 -15.55 9.49 -0.95
N GLU A 90 -14.42 8.84 -0.62
CA GLU A 90 -13.35 9.42 0.20
C GLU A 90 -12.02 9.56 -0.59
N PRO A 91 -11.14 10.50 -0.21
CA PRO A 91 -9.79 10.57 -0.79
C PRO A 91 -9.02 9.28 -0.55
N PHE A 92 -8.19 8.85 -1.50
CA PHE A 92 -7.31 7.70 -1.31
C PHE A 92 -6.03 7.77 -2.13
N ILE A 93 -5.04 7.01 -1.68
CA ILE A 93 -3.86 6.64 -2.46
C ILE A 93 -3.77 5.12 -2.49
N TRP A 94 -3.66 4.55 -3.69
CA TRP A 94 -3.41 3.13 -3.90
C TRP A 94 -1.99 2.94 -4.45
N PHE A 95 -1.16 2.16 -3.77
CA PHE A 95 0.17 1.78 -4.24
C PHE A 95 0.12 0.38 -4.85
N ASP A 96 0.52 0.28 -6.12
CA ASP A 96 0.49 -0.95 -6.90
C ASP A 96 1.52 -0.87 -8.02
N ASN A 97 2.12 -1.99 -8.41
CA ASN A 97 3.07 -2.04 -9.51
C ASN A 97 2.47 -2.47 -10.85
N ASP A 98 1.24 -2.97 -10.85
CA ASP A 98 0.56 -3.49 -12.05
C ASP A 98 -0.91 -3.09 -12.07
N VAL A 99 -1.16 -1.78 -12.19
CA VAL A 99 -2.51 -1.24 -12.41
C VAL A 99 -2.88 -1.45 -13.88
N SER A 100 -3.95 -2.20 -14.14
CA SER A 100 -4.36 -2.51 -15.50
C SER A 100 -4.94 -1.29 -16.25
N ASP A 101 -4.93 -1.33 -17.60
CA ASP A 101 -5.49 -0.27 -18.43
C ASP A 101 -6.96 0.06 -18.10
N VAL A 102 -7.75 -0.97 -17.76
CA VAL A 102 -9.17 -0.80 -17.38
C VAL A 102 -9.27 -0.07 -16.04
N GLU A 103 -8.39 -0.39 -15.09
CA GLU A 103 -8.37 0.27 -13.79
C GLU A 103 -7.87 1.71 -13.92
N TRP A 104 -6.91 1.99 -14.80
CA TRP A 104 -6.52 3.36 -15.13
C TRP A 104 -7.66 4.17 -15.73
N ASP A 105 -8.45 3.59 -16.63
CA ASP A 105 -9.63 4.27 -17.20
C ASP A 105 -10.63 4.65 -16.08
N ILE A 106 -10.90 3.74 -15.15
CA ILE A 106 -11.76 3.99 -13.97
C ILE A 106 -11.18 5.12 -13.11
N LEU A 107 -9.89 5.05 -12.76
CA LEU A 107 -9.20 6.04 -11.93
C LEU A 107 -9.17 7.42 -12.59
N SER A 108 -9.06 7.50 -13.92
CA SER A 108 -9.03 8.77 -14.66
C SER A 108 -10.33 9.56 -14.56
N GLY A 109 -11.45 8.88 -14.24
CA GLY A 109 -12.75 9.49 -14.01
C GLY A 109 -12.94 10.04 -12.60
N LEU A 110 -12.00 9.80 -11.67
CA LEU A 110 -12.11 10.23 -10.28
C LEU A 110 -11.47 11.62 -10.05
N PRO A 111 -11.88 12.32 -8.98
CA PRO A 111 -11.16 13.50 -8.50
C PRO A 111 -9.68 13.22 -8.16
N GLU A 112 -8.80 14.23 -8.28
CA GLU A 112 -7.34 14.10 -8.17
C GLU A 112 -6.80 13.57 -6.82
N ASP A 113 -7.59 13.73 -5.76
CA ASP A 113 -7.33 13.22 -4.41
C ASP A 113 -7.68 11.72 -4.24
N ARG A 114 -8.04 11.04 -5.34
CA ARG A 114 -8.35 9.61 -5.44
C ARG A 114 -7.55 9.02 -6.59
N ARG A 115 -6.36 8.52 -6.29
CA ARG A 115 -5.41 8.12 -7.33
C ARG A 115 -4.64 6.86 -6.94
N ALA A 116 -4.21 6.14 -7.96
CA ALA A 116 -3.13 5.18 -7.81
C ALA A 116 -1.76 5.86 -8.00
N ILE A 117 -0.74 5.31 -7.37
CA ILE A 117 0.66 5.61 -7.60
C ILE A 117 1.32 4.30 -8.00
N GLU A 118 1.78 4.26 -9.25
CA GLU A 118 2.49 3.11 -9.78
C GLU A 118 3.85 2.95 -9.09
N VAL A 119 4.10 1.77 -8.54
CA VAL A 119 5.37 1.39 -7.90
C VAL A 119 6.20 0.59 -8.89
N ASP A 120 7.39 1.07 -9.21
CA ASP A 120 8.32 0.40 -10.11
C ASP A 120 9.67 0.26 -9.39
N LEU A 121 9.80 -0.83 -8.62
CA LEU A 121 11.02 -1.13 -7.86
C LEU A 121 12.23 -1.45 -8.76
N VAL A 122 12.02 -1.73 -10.04
CA VAL A 122 13.09 -1.99 -11.01
C VAL A 122 13.71 -0.68 -11.46
N LYS A 123 12.89 0.31 -11.85
CA LYS A 123 13.36 1.64 -12.23
C LYS A 123 13.73 2.49 -11.03
N HIS A 124 13.04 2.33 -9.91
CA HIS A 124 13.15 3.13 -8.69
C HIS A 124 13.35 2.22 -7.45
N PRO A 125 14.56 1.66 -7.24
CA PRO A 125 14.81 0.66 -6.21
C PRO A 125 14.66 1.16 -4.75
N VAL A 126 14.49 2.47 -4.55
CA VAL A 126 14.28 3.10 -3.25
C VAL A 126 12.93 3.83 -3.16
N GLN A 127 11.99 3.55 -4.07
CA GLN A 127 10.74 4.30 -4.20
C GLN A 127 9.93 4.31 -2.89
N LEU A 128 9.92 3.23 -2.10
CA LEU A 128 9.19 3.23 -0.83
C LEU A 128 9.73 4.26 0.17
N ILE A 129 11.02 4.60 0.11
CA ILE A 129 11.62 5.66 0.93
C ILE A 129 11.07 7.03 0.49
N GLU A 130 10.88 7.23 -0.81
CA GLU A 130 10.29 8.47 -1.36
C GLU A 130 8.82 8.61 -0.97
N LEU A 131 8.04 7.53 -1.15
CA LEU A 131 6.63 7.49 -0.75
C LEU A 131 6.46 7.71 0.75
N THR A 132 7.37 7.18 1.58
CA THR A 132 7.39 7.41 3.03
C THR A 132 7.52 8.91 3.36
N ARG A 133 8.35 9.66 2.64
CA ARG A 133 8.48 11.12 2.83
C ARG A 133 7.18 11.84 2.49
N THR A 134 6.56 11.48 1.36
CA THR A 134 5.26 12.03 0.95
C THR A 134 4.18 11.75 2.01
N LEU A 135 4.12 10.54 2.57
CA LEU A 135 3.16 10.22 3.63
C LEU A 135 3.40 11.05 4.89
N HIS A 136 4.65 11.30 5.28
CA HIS A 136 4.95 12.18 6.41
C HIS A 136 4.48 13.63 6.16
N GLU A 137 4.78 14.18 4.98
CA GLU A 137 4.35 15.54 4.59
C GLU A 137 2.81 15.66 4.62
N LEU A 138 2.10 14.65 4.13
CA LEU A 138 0.63 14.59 4.19
C LEU A 138 0.13 14.54 5.64
N SER A 139 0.75 13.72 6.51
CA SER A 139 0.34 13.63 7.92
C SER A 139 0.65 14.88 8.74
N ASP A 140 1.70 15.64 8.37
CA ASP A 140 2.10 16.86 9.08
C ASP A 140 1.25 18.07 8.68
N THR A 141 0.66 18.06 7.48
CA THR A 141 -0.13 19.18 6.95
C THR A 141 -1.63 19.06 7.23
N ASP A 142 -2.13 17.86 7.54
CA ASP A 142 -3.53 17.62 7.88
C ASP A 142 -3.69 17.25 9.37
N PRO A 143 -4.32 18.11 10.19
CA PRO A 143 -4.51 17.83 11.61
C PRO A 143 -5.37 16.59 11.89
N ALA A 144 -6.12 16.06 10.91
CA ALA A 144 -6.82 14.78 11.02
C ALA A 144 -5.87 13.57 11.09
N TYR A 145 -4.62 13.72 10.64
CA TYR A 145 -3.59 12.68 10.58
C TYR A 145 -2.38 12.98 11.46
N ALA A 146 -2.47 14.01 12.31
CA ALA A 146 -1.39 14.40 13.20
C ALA A 146 -0.97 13.24 14.12
N ARG A 147 0.35 13.02 14.20
CA ARG A 147 0.93 11.95 15.02
C ARG A 147 0.57 12.11 16.49
N VAL A 148 -0.18 11.16 17.04
CA VAL A 148 -0.23 10.97 18.49
C VAL A 148 1.13 10.41 18.89
N SER A 149 1.93 11.23 19.58
CA SER A 149 3.20 10.77 20.13
C SER A 149 2.90 9.65 21.13
N LEU A 150 3.41 8.45 20.86
CA LEU A 150 3.48 7.36 21.85
C LEU A 150 4.53 7.71 22.92
#